data_AF-A0A7W4JE47-F1
#
_entry.id   AF-A0A7W4JE47-F1
#
_cell.length_a   1.000
_cell.length_b   1.000
_cell.length_c   1.000
_cell.angle_alpha   90.00
_cell.angle_beta   90.00
_cell.angle_gamma   90.00
#
_symmetry.space_group_name_H-M   'P 1'
#
loop_
_entity.id
_entity.type
_entity.pdbx_description
1 polymer ?
#
loop_
_entity_poly.entity_id
_entity_poly.type
_entity_poly.pdbx_seq_one_letter_code
_entity_poly.pdbx_strand_id
1 'polypeptide(L)'
;MIVESPFHATGSHKIPDALVTALREQSEPLPPLEEPEPFGAFFDRFADARVVLLGEATHGTSEFYRARAAITRRLIEHHGFTIVAVEADWPDGSRIDDYVRHHAPRPWRNPSFTRFPTWMWRNEEVAAFVRWLHHHNEPLPGERRVSFHGLDIYSLDESIHAVLAYLDKVDPEAAASARQRYARLVQWQHNPALYGRAAGRQTHSASEDAVVAQLRDLLRNRLRYLQHDGEAWFDAAQNARIVRAAEQYYRIMYRGANESWNLRDRHMFGTLQALLAHRGDAAKAVVWAHNSHVGNAAATTMGWEGQFNIGELCRMAHGDEAILVGFSTDRGTVAAASDWDGDLEIKTVRPARPDSYEHAFVRAGLPRTLTDWRHGRSTLREHLRAPLRERAIGVIYRPESELSSHYFEASLAEQFDAWVWFEQTRAVTPLGHAHPQGVPETWPFGL
;
A
#
# COMPACT_ATOMS: atom_id res chain seq x y z
N MET A 1 22.70 28.21 -22.26
CA MET A 1 21.35 28.78 -22.49
C MET A 1 20.39 27.85 -21.75
N ILE A 2 20.01 28.24 -20.54
CA ILE A 2 19.11 27.46 -19.68
C ILE A 2 17.70 27.73 -20.22
N VAL A 3 17.02 26.68 -20.67
CA VAL A 3 15.61 26.76 -21.04
C VAL A 3 14.84 26.76 -19.73
N GLU A 4 14.26 27.91 -19.38
CA GLU A 4 13.34 28.05 -18.26
C GLU A 4 12.12 27.15 -18.50
N SER A 5 11.80 26.32 -17.51
CA SER A 5 10.55 25.55 -17.45
C SER A 5 9.38 26.53 -17.24
N PRO A 6 8.25 26.43 -17.97
CA PRO A 6 7.15 27.38 -17.88
C PRO A 6 6.27 27.22 -16.62
N PHE A 7 6.65 26.39 -15.65
CA PHE A 7 5.85 26.09 -14.44
C PHE A 7 6.45 26.64 -13.14
N HIS A 8 6.88 27.90 -13.14
CA HIS A 8 7.09 28.64 -11.89
C HIS A 8 6.05 29.75 -11.77
N ALA A 9 4.82 29.35 -11.45
CA ALA A 9 3.81 30.26 -10.94
C ALA A 9 4.16 30.60 -9.47
N THR A 10 5.00 31.62 -9.30
CA THR A 10 5.14 32.33 -8.03
C THR A 10 3.86 33.14 -7.78
N GLY A 11 2.84 32.50 -7.21
CA GLY A 11 1.57 33.13 -6.89
C GLY A 11 0.98 32.52 -5.63
N SER A 12 0.73 33.34 -4.61
CA SER A 12 -0.15 33.01 -3.48
C SER A 12 -1.55 32.71 -4.04
N HIS A 13 -1.81 31.46 -4.40
CA HIS A 13 -3.12 31.02 -4.86
C HIS A 13 -4.02 30.90 -3.62
N LYS A 14 -4.62 32.02 -3.24
CA LYS A 14 -5.71 32.03 -2.27
C LYS A 14 -6.80 31.07 -2.77
N ILE A 15 -7.19 30.13 -1.92
CA ILE A 15 -8.23 29.14 -2.24
C ILE A 15 -9.52 29.85 -2.67
N PRO A 16 -10.07 29.54 -3.86
CA PRO A 16 -11.30 30.16 -4.33
C PRO A 16 -12.47 29.92 -3.36
N ASP A 17 -13.23 30.97 -3.04
CA ASP A 17 -14.41 30.82 -2.17
C ASP A 17 -15.48 29.91 -2.78
N ALA A 18 -15.55 29.85 -4.12
CA ALA A 18 -16.42 28.93 -4.85
C ALA A 18 -16.09 27.45 -4.56
N LEU A 19 -14.80 27.09 -4.46
CA LEU A 19 -14.40 25.73 -4.07
C LEU A 19 -14.85 25.42 -2.65
N VAL A 20 -14.66 26.35 -1.71
CA VAL A 20 -15.08 26.16 -0.31
C VAL A 20 -16.60 25.99 -0.19
N THR A 21 -17.38 26.79 -0.91
CA THR A 21 -18.84 26.67 -0.95
C THR A 21 -19.25 25.33 -1.55
N ALA A 22 -18.66 24.93 -2.69
CA ALA A 22 -18.96 23.64 -3.32
C ALA A 22 -18.63 22.45 -2.41
N LEU A 23 -17.50 22.48 -1.69
CA LEU A 23 -17.15 21.47 -0.70
C LEU A 23 -18.18 21.43 0.43
N ARG A 24 -18.54 22.58 1.01
CA ARG A 24 -19.54 22.62 2.10
C ARG A 24 -20.90 22.04 1.69
N GLU A 25 -21.32 22.27 0.45
CA GLU A 25 -22.62 21.82 -0.06
C GLU A 25 -22.63 20.34 -0.50
N GLN A 26 -21.49 19.81 -0.94
CA GLN A 26 -21.42 18.48 -1.58
C GLN A 26 -20.67 17.43 -0.74
N SER A 27 -19.97 17.82 0.32
CA SER A 27 -19.36 16.90 1.27
C SER A 27 -20.42 16.33 2.21
N GLU A 28 -20.47 14.99 2.32
CA GLU A 28 -21.44 14.28 3.17
C GLU A 28 -20.81 13.99 4.53
N PRO A 29 -21.40 14.43 5.67
CA PRO A 29 -20.90 14.10 7.00
C PRO A 29 -20.88 12.60 7.23
N LEU A 30 -19.74 12.05 7.66
CA LEU A 30 -19.64 10.62 7.98
C LEU A 30 -20.03 10.35 9.43
N PRO A 31 -20.65 9.19 9.73
CA PRO A 31 -20.88 8.72 11.10
C PRO A 31 -19.59 8.59 11.93
N PRO A 32 -19.68 8.53 13.27
CA PRO A 32 -18.52 8.28 14.13
C PRO A 32 -17.78 6.98 13.76
N LEU A 33 -16.45 6.94 13.93
CA LEU A 33 -15.66 5.72 13.69
C LEU A 33 -15.91 4.64 14.75
N GLU A 34 -16.57 4.99 15.85
CA GLU A 34 -17.08 4.08 16.87
C GLU A 34 -18.29 3.27 16.35
N GLU A 35 -18.90 3.72 15.26
CA GLU A 35 -20.03 3.08 14.57
C GLU A 35 -19.59 2.58 13.19
N PRO A 36 -18.79 1.50 13.10
CA PRO A 36 -18.16 1.07 11.84
C PRO A 36 -19.18 0.65 10.77
N GLU A 37 -20.33 0.10 11.17
CA GLU A 37 -21.37 -0.34 10.23
C GLU A 37 -22.05 0.85 9.52
N PRO A 38 -22.61 1.85 10.23
CA PRO A 38 -23.06 3.08 9.60
C PRO A 38 -21.98 3.80 8.79
N PHE A 39 -20.74 3.85 9.29
CA PHE A 39 -19.63 4.48 8.58
C PHE A 39 -19.35 3.78 7.24
N GLY A 40 -19.20 2.46 7.26
CA GLY A 40 -18.91 1.65 6.09
C GLY A 40 -20.01 1.73 5.04
N ALA A 41 -21.28 1.82 5.44
CA ALA A 41 -22.42 1.88 4.52
C ALA A 41 -22.36 3.05 3.51
N PHE A 42 -21.69 4.16 3.83
CA PHE A 42 -21.49 5.27 2.87
C PHE A 42 -20.70 4.85 1.62
N PHE A 43 -19.91 3.77 1.73
CA PHE A 43 -19.02 3.25 0.70
C PHE A 43 -19.67 2.15 -0.15
N ASP A 44 -20.94 1.81 0.10
CA ASP A 44 -21.73 0.91 -0.76
C ASP A 44 -21.77 1.41 -2.22
N ARG A 45 -21.66 2.73 -2.43
CA ARG A 45 -21.59 3.37 -3.77
C ARG A 45 -20.31 3.06 -4.57
N PHE A 46 -19.33 2.42 -3.93
CA PHE A 46 -18.10 1.95 -4.58
C PHE A 46 -18.12 0.43 -4.78
N ALA A 47 -19.21 -0.23 -4.38
CA ALA A 47 -19.30 -1.68 -4.34
C ALA A 47 -19.15 -2.31 -5.72
N ASP A 48 -19.65 -1.69 -6.80
CA ASP A 48 -19.57 -2.29 -8.15
C ASP A 48 -18.15 -2.37 -8.71
N ALA A 49 -17.21 -1.63 -8.12
CA ALA A 49 -15.81 -1.63 -8.52
C ALA A 49 -15.17 -3.01 -8.32
N ARG A 50 -14.29 -3.40 -9.26
CA ARG A 50 -13.45 -4.58 -9.11
C ARG A 50 -12.32 -4.34 -8.11
N VAL A 51 -11.78 -3.12 -8.09
CA VAL A 51 -10.72 -2.74 -7.16
C VAL A 51 -11.07 -1.41 -6.50
N VAL A 52 -11.04 -1.39 -5.17
CA VAL A 52 -11.17 -0.16 -4.38
C VAL A 52 -9.83 0.10 -3.69
N LEU A 53 -9.15 1.17 -4.09
CA LEU A 53 -7.89 1.59 -3.50
C LEU A 53 -8.17 2.69 -2.45
N LEU A 54 -7.76 2.45 -1.22
CA LEU A 54 -7.93 3.32 -0.06
C LEU A 54 -6.58 3.90 0.34
N GLY A 55 -6.44 5.20 0.12
CA GLY A 55 -5.27 5.99 0.44
C GLY A 55 -5.09 6.28 1.93
N GLU A 56 -4.01 7.01 2.23
CA GLU A 56 -3.79 7.73 3.47
C GLU A 56 -2.81 8.88 3.22
N ALA A 57 -3.07 10.07 3.77
CA ALA A 57 -2.11 11.18 3.70
C ALA A 57 -0.96 11.02 4.71
N THR A 58 -1.11 10.11 5.68
CA THR A 58 -0.03 9.73 6.59
C THR A 58 -0.06 8.23 6.92
N HIS A 59 1.09 7.59 7.12
CA HIS A 59 1.16 6.19 7.55
C HIS A 59 0.87 5.95 9.03
N GLY A 60 0.86 7.01 9.85
CA GLY A 60 0.87 6.92 11.31
C GLY A 60 -0.37 7.46 11.99
N THR A 61 -1.50 7.55 11.29
CA THR A 61 -2.75 8.15 11.78
C THR A 61 -3.83 7.11 12.06
N SER A 62 -4.32 7.05 13.30
CA SER A 62 -5.31 6.08 13.80
C SER A 62 -6.62 6.10 13.00
N GLU A 63 -7.16 7.28 12.74
CA GLU A 63 -8.45 7.44 12.06
C GLU A 63 -8.43 6.87 10.64
N PHE A 64 -7.30 6.94 9.94
CA PHE A 64 -7.15 6.38 8.59
C PHE A 64 -7.22 4.85 8.62
N TYR A 65 -6.53 4.18 9.56
CA TYR A 65 -6.65 2.73 9.72
C TYR A 65 -8.07 2.31 10.12
N ARG A 66 -8.68 3.00 11.09
CA ARG A 66 -10.05 2.69 11.54
C ARG A 66 -11.07 2.86 10.41
N ALA A 67 -10.95 3.93 9.62
CA ALA A 67 -11.80 4.17 8.47
C ALA A 67 -11.60 3.10 7.38
N ARG A 68 -10.35 2.83 6.99
CA ARG A 68 -10.04 1.76 6.02
C ARG A 68 -10.58 0.41 6.47
N ALA A 69 -10.45 0.08 7.75
CA ALA A 69 -11.03 -1.13 8.33
C ALA A 69 -12.55 -1.15 8.21
N ALA A 70 -13.26 -0.09 8.61
CA ALA A 70 -14.73 -0.02 8.51
C ALA A 70 -15.23 -0.15 7.07
N ILE A 71 -14.58 0.53 6.13
CA ILE A 71 -14.90 0.45 4.69
C ILE A 71 -14.69 -0.98 4.18
N THR A 72 -13.53 -1.56 4.48
CA THR A 72 -13.15 -2.88 4.00
C THR A 72 -14.06 -3.97 4.56
N ARG A 73 -14.44 -3.87 5.84
CA ARG A 73 -15.43 -4.74 6.47
C ARG A 73 -16.75 -4.74 5.71
N ARG A 74 -17.29 -3.54 5.44
CA ARG A 74 -18.54 -3.38 4.69
C ARG A 74 -18.46 -4.02 3.31
N LEU A 75 -17.37 -3.76 2.58
CA LEU A 75 -17.15 -4.30 1.23
C LEU A 75 -17.03 -5.83 1.23
N ILE A 76 -16.40 -6.41 2.26
CA ILE A 76 -16.32 -7.85 2.46
C ILE A 76 -17.70 -8.46 2.76
N GLU A 77 -18.38 -7.94 3.79
CA GLU A 77 -19.62 -8.54 4.31
C GLU A 77 -20.79 -8.45 3.34
N HIS A 78 -20.86 -7.35 2.56
CA HIS A 78 -22.04 -7.05 1.75
C HIS A 78 -21.79 -7.08 0.24
N HIS A 79 -20.54 -6.94 -0.22
CA HIS A 79 -20.26 -6.65 -1.64
C HIS A 79 -19.27 -7.63 -2.30
N GLY A 80 -18.94 -8.72 -1.60
CA GLY A 80 -18.20 -9.85 -2.17
C GLY A 80 -16.70 -9.59 -2.39
N PHE A 81 -16.11 -8.63 -1.68
CA PHE A 81 -14.66 -8.44 -1.69
C PHE A 81 -13.98 -9.55 -0.91
N THR A 82 -12.99 -10.21 -1.52
CA THR A 82 -12.32 -11.39 -0.96
C THR A 82 -10.80 -11.26 -0.89
N ILE A 83 -10.26 -10.12 -1.32
CA ILE A 83 -8.82 -9.83 -1.27
C ILE A 83 -8.62 -8.52 -0.53
N VAL A 84 -7.84 -8.55 0.55
CA VAL A 84 -7.27 -7.36 1.18
C VAL A 84 -5.79 -7.33 0.82
N ALA A 85 -5.36 -6.29 0.11
CA ALA A 85 -3.98 -6.11 -0.29
C ALA A 85 -3.42 -4.82 0.34
N VAL A 86 -2.20 -4.86 0.85
CA VAL A 86 -1.62 -3.73 1.58
C VAL A 86 -0.22 -3.38 1.07
N GLU A 87 0.19 -2.13 1.27
CA GLU A 87 1.57 -1.64 1.08
C GLU A 87 2.50 -2.23 2.15
N ALA A 88 2.74 -3.53 2.05
CA ALA A 88 3.67 -4.29 2.87
C ALA A 88 4.35 -5.37 2.04
N ASP A 89 5.42 -5.93 2.57
CA ASP A 89 6.11 -7.06 1.96
C ASP A 89 5.21 -8.31 1.89
N TRP A 90 5.31 -9.06 0.79
CA TRP A 90 4.48 -10.26 0.57
C TRP A 90 4.61 -11.33 1.67
N PRO A 91 5.82 -11.68 2.16
CA PRO A 91 5.96 -12.67 3.24
C PRO A 91 5.36 -12.18 4.56
N ASP A 92 5.43 -10.87 4.84
CA ASP A 92 4.79 -10.29 6.02
C ASP A 92 3.27 -10.36 5.91
N GLY A 93 2.70 -10.05 4.75
CA GLY A 93 1.28 -10.26 4.49
C GLY A 93 0.87 -11.73 4.61
N SER A 94 1.72 -12.67 4.17
CA SER A 94 1.45 -14.11 4.24
C SER A 94 1.36 -14.63 5.67
N ARG A 95 2.06 -14.00 6.62
CA ARG A 95 1.94 -14.31 8.07
C ARG A 95 0.56 -13.96 8.61
N ILE A 96 0.07 -12.77 8.27
CA ILE A 96 -1.29 -12.33 8.61
C ILE A 96 -2.31 -13.24 7.92
N ASP A 97 -2.08 -13.56 6.65
CA ASP A 97 -2.94 -14.42 5.85
C ASP A 97 -3.12 -15.82 6.45
N ASP A 98 -2.02 -16.47 6.83
CA ASP A 98 -2.06 -17.78 7.46
C ASP A 98 -2.92 -17.75 8.73
N TYR A 99 -2.82 -16.69 9.54
CA TYR A 99 -3.69 -16.53 10.69
C TYR A 99 -5.16 -16.33 10.28
N VAL A 100 -5.46 -15.34 9.43
CA VAL A 100 -6.87 -15.00 9.14
C VAL A 100 -7.59 -16.09 8.37
N ARG A 101 -6.87 -16.92 7.61
CA ARG A 101 -7.44 -18.06 6.88
C ARG A 101 -7.34 -19.39 7.64
N HIS A 102 -6.89 -19.36 8.91
CA HIS A 102 -6.77 -20.54 9.79
C HIS A 102 -5.84 -21.62 9.22
N HIS A 103 -4.77 -21.22 8.55
CA HIS A 103 -3.71 -22.12 8.12
C HIS A 103 -2.75 -22.43 9.27
N ALA A 104 -2.01 -23.53 9.14
CA ALA A 104 -0.94 -23.83 10.07
C ALA A 104 0.14 -22.74 10.00
N PRO A 105 0.70 -22.28 11.13
CA PRO A 105 1.77 -21.30 11.14
C PRO A 105 3.01 -21.87 10.43
N ARG A 106 3.65 -21.04 9.60
CA ARG A 106 4.90 -21.38 8.93
C ARG A 106 6.11 -20.99 9.78
N PRO A 107 7.23 -21.74 9.73
CA PRO A 107 8.47 -21.31 10.37
C PRO A 107 9.08 -20.14 9.59
N TRP A 108 9.44 -19.08 10.30
CA TRP A 108 10.00 -17.86 9.75
C TRP A 108 11.39 -17.58 10.34
N ARG A 109 12.29 -16.93 9.58
CA ARG A 109 13.66 -16.70 10.04
C ARG A 109 13.85 -15.33 10.67
N ASN A 110 13.11 -14.34 10.18
CA ASN A 110 13.20 -12.94 10.62
C ASN A 110 11.87 -12.46 11.20
N PRO A 111 11.89 -11.52 12.17
CA PRO A 111 10.67 -10.87 12.67
C PRO A 111 9.93 -10.17 11.53
N SER A 112 8.60 -10.12 11.62
CA SER A 112 7.75 -9.46 10.61
C SER A 112 7.77 -7.95 10.69
N PHE A 113 7.58 -7.29 9.54
CA PHE A 113 7.46 -5.83 9.40
C PHE A 113 8.69 -5.08 9.95
N THR A 114 9.88 -5.61 9.68
CA THR A 114 11.16 -5.03 10.11
C THR A 114 11.72 -4.00 9.11
N ARG A 115 11.21 -4.00 7.87
CA ARG A 115 11.73 -3.12 6.81
C ARG A 115 11.05 -1.76 6.77
N PHE A 116 9.74 -1.74 6.96
CA PHE A 116 9.03 -0.53 7.36
C PHE A 116 9.18 -0.35 8.86
N PRO A 117 9.00 0.86 9.39
CA PRO A 117 8.90 1.01 10.83
C PRO A 117 7.79 0.09 11.36
N THR A 118 8.13 -0.73 12.35
CA THR A 118 7.26 -1.80 12.84
C THR A 118 5.84 -1.29 13.11
N TRP A 119 5.71 -0.11 13.71
CA TRP A 119 4.45 0.54 14.07
C TRP A 119 3.47 0.78 12.91
N MET A 120 3.92 0.81 11.65
CA MET A 120 3.05 1.04 10.49
C MET A 120 1.98 -0.04 10.38
N TRP A 121 2.37 -1.31 10.49
CA TRP A 121 1.43 -2.43 10.47
C TRP A 121 1.26 -3.10 11.84
N ARG A 122 2.22 -2.92 12.76
CA ARG A 122 2.17 -3.40 14.15
C ARG A 122 1.57 -2.36 15.09
N ASN A 123 0.28 -2.11 14.94
CA ASN A 123 -0.50 -1.23 15.80
C ASN A 123 -1.84 -1.87 16.21
N GLU A 124 -2.50 -1.24 17.19
CA GLU A 124 -3.77 -1.71 17.73
C GLU A 124 -4.89 -1.75 16.68
N GLU A 125 -4.92 -0.78 15.77
CA GLU A 125 -5.94 -0.64 14.73
C GLU A 125 -5.89 -1.80 13.71
N VAL A 126 -4.69 -2.09 13.19
CA VAL A 126 -4.47 -3.23 12.29
C VAL A 126 -4.74 -4.54 13.02
N ALA A 127 -4.24 -4.70 14.25
CA ALA A 127 -4.50 -5.92 15.01
C ALA A 127 -6.00 -6.15 15.29
N ALA A 128 -6.77 -5.09 15.51
CA ALA A 128 -8.22 -5.19 15.64
C ALA A 128 -8.88 -5.64 14.33
N PHE A 129 -8.46 -5.09 13.19
CA PHE A 129 -8.95 -5.52 11.88
C PHE A 129 -8.60 -6.98 11.57
N VAL A 130 -7.37 -7.40 11.82
CA VAL A 130 -6.94 -8.79 11.58
C VAL A 130 -7.72 -9.77 12.48
N ARG A 131 -7.96 -9.45 13.76
CA ARG A 131 -8.81 -10.27 14.64
C ARG A 131 -10.23 -10.40 14.08
N TRP A 132 -10.81 -9.29 13.61
CA TRP A 132 -12.13 -9.31 13.00
C TRP A 132 -12.13 -10.20 11.74
N LEU A 133 -11.11 -10.08 10.87
CA LEU A 133 -11.03 -10.83 9.62
C LEU A 133 -10.89 -12.34 9.87
N HIS A 134 -10.13 -12.73 10.89
CA HIS A 134 -10.00 -14.12 11.32
C HIS A 134 -11.33 -14.71 11.78
N HIS A 135 -12.10 -13.97 12.58
CA HIS A 135 -13.43 -14.41 13.02
C HIS A 135 -14.44 -14.44 11.86
N HIS A 136 -14.39 -13.45 10.95
CA HIS A 136 -15.23 -13.45 9.75
C HIS A 136 -14.97 -14.68 8.86
N ASN A 137 -13.71 -15.10 8.73
CA ASN A 137 -13.30 -16.25 7.93
C ASN A 137 -13.57 -17.62 8.57
N GLU A 138 -13.69 -17.69 9.90
CA GLU A 138 -13.89 -18.93 10.65
C GLU A 138 -15.07 -19.78 10.14
N PRO A 139 -16.29 -19.24 9.94
CA PRO A 139 -17.42 -20.01 9.45
C PRO A 139 -17.39 -20.27 7.92
N LEU A 140 -16.46 -19.65 7.19
CA LEU A 140 -16.41 -19.75 5.73
C LEU A 140 -15.61 -20.97 5.26
N PRO A 141 -16.04 -21.65 4.18
CA PRO A 141 -15.23 -22.67 3.53
C PRO A 141 -13.96 -22.05 2.95
N GLY A 142 -12.89 -22.83 2.84
CA GLY A 142 -11.55 -22.36 2.49
C GLY A 142 -11.49 -21.51 1.22
N GLU A 143 -12.27 -21.85 0.18
CA GLU A 143 -12.26 -21.11 -1.09
C GLU A 143 -12.93 -19.72 -1.00
N ARG A 144 -13.80 -19.50 0.00
CA ARG A 144 -14.50 -18.24 0.22
C ARG A 144 -13.88 -17.35 1.29
N ARG A 145 -12.86 -17.84 2.00
CA ARG A 145 -12.15 -17.06 3.01
C ARG A 145 -11.44 -15.89 2.34
N VAL A 146 -11.62 -14.71 2.91
CA VAL A 146 -10.93 -13.48 2.51
C VAL A 146 -9.45 -13.65 2.80
N SER A 147 -8.60 -13.30 1.84
CA SER A 147 -7.15 -13.35 2.03
C SER A 147 -6.52 -11.99 2.23
N PHE A 148 -5.36 -11.99 2.87
CA PHE A 148 -4.58 -10.81 3.19
C PHE A 148 -3.21 -10.89 2.50
N HIS A 149 -2.78 -9.85 1.80
CA HIS A 149 -1.53 -9.91 1.03
C HIS A 149 -0.74 -8.60 1.09
N GLY A 150 0.58 -8.72 1.18
CA GLY A 150 1.48 -7.60 0.91
C GLY A 150 1.71 -7.46 -0.60
N LEU A 151 1.83 -6.23 -1.11
CA LEU A 151 2.10 -5.97 -2.53
C LEU A 151 3.56 -5.65 -2.83
N ASP A 152 4.37 -5.32 -1.82
CA ASP A 152 5.67 -4.67 -1.97
C ASP A 152 6.83 -5.65 -2.26
N ILE A 153 8.00 -5.09 -2.57
CA ILE A 153 9.15 -5.77 -3.17
C ILE A 153 10.35 -5.98 -2.25
N TYR A 154 10.37 -5.49 -1.02
CA TYR A 154 11.62 -5.38 -0.27
C TYR A 154 12.10 -6.71 0.35
N SER A 155 11.23 -7.73 0.43
CA SER A 155 11.49 -9.00 1.13
C SER A 155 12.37 -9.99 0.38
N LEU A 156 13.55 -9.58 -0.12
CA LEU A 156 14.43 -10.46 -0.90
C LEU A 156 14.79 -11.77 -0.16
N ASP A 157 15.23 -11.66 1.10
CA ASP A 157 15.69 -12.82 1.89
C ASP A 157 14.57 -13.81 2.18
N GLU A 158 13.47 -13.32 2.75
CA GLU A 158 12.34 -14.16 3.13
C GLU A 158 11.68 -14.80 1.89
N SER A 159 11.64 -14.09 0.75
CA SER A 159 11.14 -14.64 -0.51
C SER A 159 12.05 -15.71 -1.11
N ILE A 160 13.39 -15.59 -1.00
CA ILE A 160 14.30 -16.68 -1.37
C ILE A 160 13.98 -17.93 -0.53
N HIS A 161 13.84 -17.76 0.78
CA HIS A 161 13.57 -18.86 1.70
C HIS A 161 12.23 -19.55 1.42
N ALA A 162 11.17 -18.78 1.15
CA ALA A 162 9.86 -19.32 0.79
C ALA A 162 9.92 -20.20 -0.47
N VAL A 163 10.64 -19.75 -1.51
CA VAL A 163 10.82 -20.53 -2.74
C VAL A 163 11.58 -21.83 -2.46
N LEU A 164 12.66 -21.77 -1.68
CA LEU A 164 13.47 -22.95 -1.35
C LEU A 164 12.68 -23.96 -0.52
N ALA A 165 11.96 -23.51 0.52
CA ALA A 165 11.16 -24.37 1.38
C ALA A 165 10.04 -25.08 0.60
N TYR A 166 9.40 -24.38 -0.34
CA TYR A 166 8.42 -25.00 -1.23
C TYR A 166 9.05 -26.09 -2.09
N LEU A 167 10.18 -25.79 -2.75
CA LEU A 167 10.87 -26.74 -3.62
C LEU A 167 11.42 -27.94 -2.85
N ASP A 168 11.94 -27.76 -1.64
CA ASP A 168 12.42 -28.89 -0.81
C ASP A 168 11.30 -29.93 -0.58
N LYS A 169 10.03 -29.50 -0.52
CA LYS A 169 8.87 -30.38 -0.33
C LYS A 169 8.42 -31.07 -1.61
N VAL A 170 8.43 -30.36 -2.75
CA VAL A 170 7.76 -30.83 -3.99
C VAL A 170 8.73 -31.25 -5.11
N ASP A 171 9.96 -30.75 -5.09
CA ASP A 171 11.01 -31.04 -6.08
C ASP A 171 12.42 -30.75 -5.50
N PRO A 172 13.00 -31.71 -4.76
CA PRO A 172 14.32 -31.55 -4.13
C PRO A 172 15.47 -31.30 -5.11
N GLU A 173 15.38 -31.80 -6.35
CA GLU A 173 16.40 -31.56 -7.38
C GLU A 173 16.35 -30.10 -7.86
N ALA A 174 15.13 -29.58 -8.11
CA ALA A 174 14.94 -28.16 -8.40
C ALA A 174 15.35 -27.27 -7.23
N ALA A 175 15.13 -27.70 -5.99
CA ALA A 175 15.60 -26.99 -4.79
C ALA A 175 17.13 -26.86 -4.78
N ALA A 176 17.86 -27.93 -5.10
CA ALA A 176 19.32 -27.90 -5.19
C ALA A 176 19.82 -26.91 -6.25
N SER A 177 19.18 -26.87 -7.43
CA SER A 177 19.50 -25.89 -8.48
C SER A 177 19.19 -24.46 -8.03
N ALA A 178 18.05 -24.25 -7.36
CA ALA A 178 17.64 -22.95 -6.85
C ALA A 178 18.63 -22.39 -5.82
N ARG A 179 19.13 -23.23 -4.90
CA ARG A 179 20.16 -22.83 -3.92
C ARG A 179 21.43 -22.34 -4.61
N GLN A 180 21.88 -23.02 -5.66
CA GLN A 180 23.07 -22.59 -6.42
C GLN A 180 22.85 -21.23 -7.11
N ARG A 181 21.65 -21.00 -7.66
CA ARG A 181 21.31 -19.74 -8.34
C ARG A 181 21.18 -18.57 -7.38
N TYR A 182 20.58 -18.79 -6.20
CA TYR A 182 20.40 -17.75 -5.19
C TYR A 182 21.63 -17.52 -4.29
N ALA A 183 22.62 -18.43 -4.29
CA ALA A 183 23.78 -18.35 -3.40
C ALA A 183 24.49 -16.98 -3.42
N ARG A 184 24.52 -16.30 -4.55
CA ARG A 184 25.13 -14.96 -4.67
C ARG A 184 24.29 -13.85 -4.05
N LEU A 185 22.96 -13.96 -4.07
CA LEU A 185 22.05 -12.98 -3.47
C LEU A 185 21.97 -13.14 -1.95
N VAL A 186 22.01 -14.38 -1.47
CA VAL A 186 22.08 -14.74 -0.04
C VAL A 186 23.24 -14.03 0.67
N GLN A 187 24.36 -13.77 -0.02
CA GLN A 187 25.49 -13.00 0.54
C GLN A 187 25.15 -11.55 0.89
N TRP A 188 24.08 -11.00 0.31
CA TRP A 188 23.63 -9.63 0.53
C TRP A 188 22.32 -9.56 1.32
N GLN A 189 21.82 -10.69 1.83
CA GLN A 189 20.49 -10.80 2.44
C GLN A 189 20.29 -9.85 3.64
N HIS A 190 21.35 -9.60 4.42
CA HIS A 190 21.29 -8.72 5.60
C HIS A 190 21.48 -7.23 5.25
N ASN A 191 21.90 -6.90 4.03
CA ASN A 191 22.00 -5.51 3.58
C ASN A 191 21.88 -5.42 2.04
N PRO A 192 20.67 -5.58 1.49
CA PRO A 192 20.44 -5.56 0.05
C PRO A 192 20.77 -4.21 -0.59
N ALA A 193 20.79 -3.12 0.17
CA ALA A 193 21.24 -1.82 -0.31
C ALA A 193 22.73 -1.87 -0.71
N LEU A 194 23.59 -2.57 0.04
CA LEU A 194 24.99 -2.74 -0.34
C LEU A 194 25.18 -3.55 -1.64
N TYR A 195 24.23 -4.44 -1.97
CA TYR A 195 24.23 -5.15 -3.25
C TYR A 195 24.19 -4.17 -4.41
N GLY A 196 23.30 -3.16 -4.38
CA GLY A 196 23.19 -2.16 -5.44
C GLY A 196 24.48 -1.40 -5.70
N ARG A 197 25.17 -0.99 -4.64
CA ARG A 197 26.46 -0.30 -4.72
C ARG A 197 27.57 -1.18 -5.30
N ALA A 198 27.59 -2.47 -4.94
CA ALA A 198 28.54 -3.44 -5.48
C ALA A 198 28.23 -3.80 -6.94
N ALA A 199 26.93 -4.00 -7.25
CA ALA A 199 26.41 -4.33 -8.57
C ALA A 199 26.76 -3.27 -9.63
N GLY A 200 26.84 -1.99 -9.22
CA GLY A 200 27.22 -0.88 -10.08
C GLY A 200 28.68 -0.87 -10.55
N ARG A 201 29.58 -1.64 -9.93
CA ARG A 201 31.04 -1.59 -10.17
C ARG A 201 31.59 -2.72 -11.05
N GLN A 202 30.77 -3.69 -11.47
CA GLN A 202 31.19 -4.87 -12.23
C GLN A 202 30.10 -5.31 -13.23
N THR A 203 30.50 -5.97 -14.31
CA THR A 203 29.62 -6.68 -15.27
C THR A 203 28.94 -7.87 -14.58
N HIS A 204 27.81 -7.62 -13.93
CA HIS A 204 27.12 -8.57 -13.05
C HIS A 204 25.84 -9.21 -13.66
N SER A 205 25.78 -9.38 -14.99
CA SER A 205 24.63 -10.01 -15.66
C SER A 205 24.31 -11.42 -15.16
N ALA A 206 25.33 -12.19 -14.74
CA ALA A 206 25.17 -13.58 -14.35
C ALA A 206 24.25 -13.83 -13.13
N SER A 207 24.11 -12.88 -12.19
CA SER A 207 23.16 -13.04 -11.07
C SER A 207 21.71 -12.79 -11.50
N GLU A 208 21.49 -11.85 -12.42
CA GLU A 208 20.17 -11.59 -13.00
C GLU A 208 19.71 -12.77 -13.88
N ASP A 209 20.59 -13.27 -14.73
CA ASP A 209 20.32 -14.44 -15.57
C ASP A 209 19.93 -15.66 -14.72
N ALA A 210 20.59 -15.86 -13.58
CA ALA A 210 20.30 -16.95 -12.65
C ALA A 210 18.92 -16.82 -11.99
N VAL A 211 18.53 -15.62 -11.54
CA VAL A 211 17.21 -15.36 -10.93
C VAL A 211 16.10 -15.48 -11.96
N VAL A 212 16.31 -14.94 -13.17
CA VAL A 212 15.36 -15.08 -14.27
C VAL A 212 15.22 -16.54 -14.68
N ALA A 213 16.32 -17.29 -14.77
CA ALA A 213 16.29 -18.72 -15.03
C ALA A 213 15.51 -19.48 -13.94
N GLN A 214 15.70 -19.13 -12.67
CA GLN A 214 14.96 -19.75 -11.57
C GLN A 214 13.46 -19.53 -11.67
N LEU A 215 13.02 -18.28 -11.91
CA LEU A 215 11.60 -17.99 -12.14
C LEU A 215 11.06 -18.73 -13.36
N ARG A 216 11.81 -18.77 -14.47
CA ARG A 216 11.41 -19.50 -15.69
C ARG A 216 11.22 -20.98 -15.44
N ASP A 217 12.11 -21.63 -14.68
CA ASP A 217 12.02 -23.05 -14.40
C ASP A 217 10.85 -23.37 -13.46
N LEU A 218 10.57 -22.52 -12.47
CA LEU A 218 9.37 -22.65 -11.64
C LEU A 218 8.08 -22.55 -12.46
N LEU A 219 8.01 -21.56 -13.36
CA LEU A 219 6.84 -21.36 -14.23
C LEU A 219 6.69 -22.45 -15.29
N ARG A 220 7.80 -23.00 -15.82
CA ARG A 220 7.77 -24.13 -16.78
C ARG A 220 7.14 -25.38 -16.17
N ASN A 221 7.38 -25.60 -14.87
CA ASN A 221 6.84 -26.73 -14.13
C ASN A 221 5.42 -26.49 -13.57
N ARG A 222 4.75 -25.38 -13.90
CA ARG A 222 3.45 -24.99 -13.33
C ARG A 222 2.39 -26.10 -13.38
N LEU A 223 2.27 -26.82 -14.49
CA LEU A 223 1.22 -27.83 -14.66
C LEU A 223 1.42 -29.01 -13.71
N ARG A 224 2.67 -29.40 -13.45
CA ARG A 224 3.00 -30.45 -12.49
C ARG A 224 2.76 -30.01 -11.04
N TYR A 225 3.11 -28.77 -10.73
CA TYR A 225 3.01 -28.24 -9.37
C TYR A 225 1.57 -27.87 -8.96
N LEU A 226 0.78 -27.32 -9.89
CA LEU A 226 -0.63 -26.98 -9.66
C LEU A 226 -1.49 -28.21 -9.33
N GLN A 227 -1.10 -29.41 -9.79
CA GLN A 227 -1.79 -30.66 -9.47
C GLN A 227 -1.66 -31.07 -8.00
N HIS A 228 -0.66 -30.54 -7.28
CA HIS A 228 -0.43 -30.85 -5.88
C HIS A 228 -1.18 -29.88 -4.96
N ASP A 229 -0.87 -28.59 -5.10
CA ASP A 229 -1.43 -27.52 -4.27
C ASP A 229 -1.28 -26.19 -5.02
N GLY A 230 -2.41 -25.67 -5.52
CA GLY A 230 -2.44 -24.44 -6.31
C GLY A 230 -2.10 -23.18 -5.49
N GLU A 231 -2.47 -23.14 -4.21
CA GLU A 231 -2.19 -22.00 -3.33
C GLU A 231 -0.71 -21.97 -2.96
N ALA A 232 -0.14 -23.12 -2.54
CA ALA A 232 1.27 -23.20 -2.20
C ALA A 232 2.18 -22.91 -3.41
N TRP A 233 1.78 -23.39 -4.60
CA TRP A 233 2.48 -23.04 -5.84
C TRP A 233 2.40 -21.54 -6.15
N PHE A 234 1.21 -20.94 -6.01
CA PHE A 234 1.01 -19.52 -6.29
C PHE A 234 1.87 -18.64 -5.38
N ASP A 235 1.89 -18.95 -4.07
CA ASP A 235 2.74 -18.28 -3.09
C ASP A 235 4.24 -18.41 -3.43
N ALA A 236 4.71 -19.61 -3.77
CA ALA A 236 6.10 -19.83 -4.19
C ALA A 236 6.43 -19.08 -5.50
N ALA A 237 5.51 -19.08 -6.46
CA ALA A 237 5.68 -18.35 -7.72
C ALA A 237 5.72 -16.84 -7.50
N GLN A 238 4.91 -16.33 -6.59
CA GLN A 238 4.90 -14.91 -6.26
C GLN A 238 6.20 -14.50 -5.55
N ASN A 239 6.67 -15.27 -4.58
CA ASN A 239 7.98 -15.06 -3.97
C ASN A 239 9.12 -15.08 -5.01
N ALA A 240 9.09 -15.98 -5.99
CA ALA A 240 10.08 -16.00 -7.07
C ALA A 240 10.03 -14.73 -7.96
N ARG A 241 8.83 -14.17 -8.20
CA ARG A 241 8.69 -12.88 -8.90
C ARG A 241 9.27 -11.73 -8.08
N ILE A 242 9.07 -11.74 -6.77
CA ILE A 242 9.64 -10.75 -5.84
C ILE A 242 11.15 -10.82 -5.85
N VAL A 243 11.76 -12.01 -5.74
CA VAL A 243 13.23 -12.14 -5.80
C VAL A 243 13.80 -11.50 -7.06
N ARG A 244 13.15 -11.70 -8.22
CA ARG A 244 13.53 -11.03 -9.47
C ARG A 244 13.38 -9.51 -9.40
N ALA A 245 12.22 -9.02 -8.95
CA ALA A 245 11.95 -7.59 -8.89
C ALA A 245 12.86 -6.87 -7.88
N ALA A 246 13.05 -7.45 -6.70
CA ALA A 246 13.90 -6.95 -5.63
C ALA A 246 15.37 -6.86 -6.05
N GLU A 247 15.90 -7.89 -6.73
CA GLU A 247 17.27 -7.84 -7.27
C GLU A 247 17.46 -6.65 -8.22
N GLN A 248 16.54 -6.49 -9.19
CA GLN A 248 16.56 -5.37 -10.13
C GLN A 248 16.40 -4.02 -9.41
N TYR A 249 15.50 -3.94 -8.43
CA TYR A 249 15.27 -2.74 -7.63
C TYR A 249 16.53 -2.27 -6.92
N TYR A 250 17.20 -3.15 -6.15
CA TYR A 250 18.40 -2.77 -5.41
C TYR A 250 19.52 -2.33 -6.34
N ARG A 251 19.60 -2.86 -7.56
CA ARG A 251 20.57 -2.43 -8.58
C ARG A 251 20.32 -1.01 -9.10
N ILE A 252 19.05 -0.64 -9.33
CA ILE A 252 18.69 0.67 -9.91
C ILE A 252 18.51 1.77 -8.86
N MET A 253 18.30 1.42 -7.60
CA MET A 253 18.12 2.37 -6.48
C MET A 253 19.23 3.43 -6.37
N TYR A 254 20.46 3.12 -6.81
CA TYR A 254 21.59 4.06 -6.82
C TYR A 254 21.78 4.82 -8.14
N ARG A 255 20.98 4.52 -9.17
CA ARG A 255 21.13 5.05 -10.53
C ARG A 255 20.05 6.08 -10.88
N GLY A 256 18.84 5.94 -10.34
CA GLY A 256 17.76 6.89 -10.58
C GLY A 256 16.54 6.66 -9.69
N ALA A 257 16.07 7.74 -9.06
CA ALA A 257 14.96 7.70 -8.11
C ALA A 257 13.63 7.32 -8.80
N ASN A 258 13.38 7.88 -9.99
CA ASN A 258 12.16 7.63 -10.75
C ASN A 258 12.07 6.17 -11.23
N GLU A 259 13.18 5.60 -11.69
CA GLU A 259 13.24 4.22 -12.15
C GLU A 259 12.99 3.23 -11.00
N SER A 260 13.57 3.48 -9.82
CA SER A 260 13.32 2.64 -8.64
C SER A 260 11.86 2.73 -8.17
N TRP A 261 11.28 3.94 -8.16
CA TRP A 261 9.87 4.16 -7.83
C TRP A 261 8.95 3.39 -8.80
N ASN A 262 9.14 3.62 -10.09
CA ASN A 262 8.36 3.01 -11.16
C ASN A 262 8.45 1.49 -11.17
N LEU A 263 9.62 0.91 -10.84
CA LEU A 263 9.76 -0.54 -10.72
C LEU A 263 8.92 -1.08 -9.54
N ARG A 264 8.98 -0.41 -8.38
CA ARG A 264 8.20 -0.78 -7.18
C ARG A 264 6.70 -0.77 -7.46
N ASP A 265 6.16 0.33 -7.95
CA ASP A 265 4.72 0.44 -8.22
C ASP A 265 4.24 -0.49 -9.34
N ARG A 266 5.07 -0.69 -10.38
CA ARG A 266 4.79 -1.69 -11.41
C ARG A 266 4.71 -3.11 -10.82
N HIS A 267 5.59 -3.42 -9.87
CA HIS A 267 5.53 -4.70 -9.18
C HIS A 267 4.26 -4.82 -8.33
N MET A 268 3.93 -3.83 -7.50
CA MET A 268 2.72 -3.84 -6.68
C MET A 268 1.47 -4.08 -7.52
N PHE A 269 1.37 -3.38 -8.66
CA PHE A 269 0.30 -3.59 -9.62
C PHE A 269 0.30 -5.00 -10.23
N GLY A 270 1.47 -5.51 -10.65
CA GLY A 270 1.61 -6.88 -11.18
C GLY A 270 1.21 -7.96 -10.17
N THR A 271 1.53 -7.76 -8.89
CA THR A 271 1.14 -8.63 -7.77
C THR A 271 -0.38 -8.60 -7.56
N LEU A 272 -1.00 -7.42 -7.60
CA LEU A 272 -2.45 -7.28 -7.53
C LEU A 272 -3.15 -7.99 -8.70
N GLN A 273 -2.64 -7.84 -9.93
CA GLN A 273 -3.19 -8.54 -11.11
C GLN A 273 -3.05 -10.07 -10.96
N ALA A 274 -1.93 -10.55 -10.46
CA ALA A 274 -1.73 -11.97 -10.20
C ALA A 274 -2.71 -12.51 -9.14
N LEU A 275 -2.97 -11.74 -8.08
CA LEU A 275 -3.95 -12.06 -7.04
C LEU A 275 -5.38 -12.15 -7.61
N LEU A 276 -5.81 -11.15 -8.36
CA LEU A 276 -7.12 -11.13 -9.01
C LEU A 276 -7.28 -12.33 -9.95
N ALA A 277 -6.28 -12.59 -10.79
CA ALA A 277 -6.32 -13.72 -11.72
C ALA A 277 -6.33 -15.07 -11.01
N HIS A 278 -5.60 -15.22 -9.89
CA HIS A 278 -5.56 -16.46 -9.11
C HIS A 278 -6.89 -16.75 -8.39
N ARG A 279 -7.58 -15.71 -7.92
CA ARG A 279 -8.91 -15.82 -7.30
C ARG A 279 -10.05 -15.98 -8.32
N GLY A 280 -9.83 -15.57 -9.57
CA GLY A 280 -10.78 -15.72 -10.68
C GLY A 280 -11.40 -14.39 -11.13
N ASP A 281 -12.12 -14.43 -12.25
CA ASP A 281 -12.58 -13.22 -12.95
C ASP A 281 -13.53 -12.34 -12.12
N ALA A 282 -14.31 -12.95 -11.22
CA ALA A 282 -15.21 -12.25 -10.31
C ALA A 282 -14.54 -11.74 -9.03
N ALA A 283 -13.22 -11.93 -8.86
CA ALA A 283 -12.51 -11.52 -7.67
C ALA A 283 -12.45 -9.99 -7.56
N LYS A 284 -12.66 -9.50 -6.33
CA LYS A 284 -12.64 -8.07 -5.99
C LYS A 284 -11.67 -7.81 -4.85
N ALA A 285 -10.95 -6.71 -4.95
CA ALA A 285 -9.87 -6.39 -4.02
C ALA A 285 -10.02 -5.01 -3.40
N VAL A 286 -9.73 -4.91 -2.10
CA VAL A 286 -9.49 -3.64 -1.42
C VAL A 286 -7.99 -3.49 -1.22
N VAL A 287 -7.43 -2.36 -1.66
CA VAL A 287 -6.00 -2.04 -1.55
C VAL A 287 -5.80 -0.94 -0.52
N TRP A 288 -4.90 -1.12 0.45
CA TRP A 288 -4.50 -0.07 1.39
C TRP A 288 -3.06 0.35 1.12
N ALA A 289 -2.86 1.60 0.72
CA ALA A 289 -1.54 2.15 0.49
C ALA A 289 -1.57 3.67 0.70
N HIS A 290 -0.40 4.32 0.70
CA HIS A 290 -0.32 5.78 0.81
C HIS A 290 -1.03 6.50 -0.37
N ASN A 291 -1.50 7.74 -0.17
CA ASN A 291 -2.08 8.55 -1.25
C ASN A 291 -1.17 8.68 -2.47
N SER A 292 0.15 8.74 -2.25
CA SER A 292 1.17 8.77 -3.33
C SER A 292 1.19 7.51 -4.19
N HIS A 293 0.69 6.39 -3.68
CA HIS A 293 0.53 5.13 -4.41
C HIS A 293 -0.89 4.96 -4.98
N VAL A 294 -1.92 5.34 -4.23
CA VAL A 294 -3.33 5.09 -4.55
C VAL A 294 -3.92 6.07 -5.56
N GLY A 295 -3.51 7.34 -5.55
CA GLY A 295 -4.03 8.33 -6.49
C GLY A 295 -3.53 8.10 -7.91
N ASN A 296 -4.11 8.76 -8.91
CA ASN A 296 -3.56 8.78 -10.27
C ASN A 296 -2.35 9.74 -10.34
N ALA A 297 -1.13 9.18 -10.43
CA ALA A 297 0.11 9.97 -10.44
C ALA A 297 0.19 10.98 -11.59
N ALA A 298 -0.39 10.70 -12.76
CA ALA A 298 -0.42 11.65 -13.88
C ALA A 298 -1.06 13.02 -13.54
N ALA A 299 -1.88 13.07 -12.48
CA ALA A 299 -2.51 14.28 -11.96
C ALA A 299 -1.67 15.03 -10.91
N THR A 300 -0.42 14.62 -10.66
CA THR A 300 0.45 15.16 -9.61
C THR A 300 1.84 15.52 -10.13
N THR A 301 2.61 16.28 -9.33
CA THR A 301 4.03 16.56 -9.62
C THR A 301 4.84 15.30 -9.90
N MET A 302 4.54 14.18 -9.22
CA MET A 302 5.23 12.90 -9.43
C MET A 302 5.07 12.40 -10.88
N GLY A 303 3.84 12.46 -11.40
CA GLY A 303 3.54 12.16 -12.80
C GLY A 303 4.28 13.06 -13.78
N TRP A 304 4.31 14.36 -13.49
CA TRP A 304 4.97 15.35 -14.36
C TRP A 304 6.50 15.16 -14.40
N GLU A 305 7.08 14.54 -13.37
CA GLU A 305 8.48 14.14 -13.30
C GLU A 305 8.75 12.74 -13.87
N GLY A 306 7.73 12.06 -14.40
CA GLY A 306 7.84 10.75 -15.05
C GLY A 306 7.69 9.54 -14.13
N GLN A 307 7.16 9.75 -12.91
CA GLN A 307 6.79 8.66 -12.00
C GLN A 307 5.33 8.23 -12.25
N PHE A 308 5.03 6.94 -12.16
CA PHE A 308 3.67 6.43 -12.11
C PHE A 308 3.46 5.62 -10.84
N ASN A 309 2.22 5.28 -10.51
CA ASN A 309 1.90 4.51 -9.31
C ASN A 309 0.83 3.44 -9.56
N ILE A 310 0.57 2.60 -8.54
CA ILE A 310 -0.45 1.54 -8.64
C ILE A 310 -1.86 2.10 -8.93
N GLY A 311 -2.22 3.28 -8.41
CA GLY A 311 -3.49 3.94 -8.68
C GLY A 311 -3.71 4.26 -10.15
N GLU A 312 -2.73 4.89 -10.79
CA GLU A 312 -2.72 5.16 -12.24
C GLU A 312 -2.81 3.86 -13.05
N LEU A 313 -2.00 2.85 -12.71
CA LEU A 313 -2.00 1.57 -13.42
C LEU A 313 -3.35 0.82 -13.28
N CYS A 314 -3.97 0.89 -12.10
CA CYS A 314 -5.32 0.35 -11.88
C CYS A 314 -6.36 1.09 -12.72
N ARG A 315 -6.30 2.43 -12.77
CA ARG A 315 -7.19 3.22 -13.63
C ARG A 315 -7.03 2.86 -15.11
N MET A 316 -5.80 2.70 -15.59
CA MET A 316 -5.52 2.32 -16.97
C MET A 316 -6.04 0.93 -17.33
N ALA A 317 -5.95 -0.03 -16.39
CA ALA A 317 -6.31 -1.41 -16.63
C ALA A 317 -7.81 -1.71 -16.44
N HIS A 318 -8.45 -1.05 -15.48
CA HIS A 318 -9.82 -1.36 -15.06
C HIS A 318 -10.82 -0.20 -15.29
N GLY A 319 -10.36 0.98 -15.74
CA GLY A 319 -11.22 2.12 -16.00
C GLY A 319 -12.04 2.51 -14.77
N ASP A 320 -13.36 2.58 -14.92
CA ASP A 320 -14.30 2.93 -13.84
C ASP A 320 -14.51 1.80 -12.82
N GLU A 321 -14.01 0.58 -13.11
CA GLU A 321 -13.99 -0.52 -12.12
C GLU A 321 -12.84 -0.40 -11.11
N ALA A 322 -11.97 0.61 -11.25
CA ALA A 322 -11.00 1.00 -10.24
C ALA A 322 -11.43 2.31 -9.57
N ILE A 323 -11.70 2.24 -8.26
CA ILE A 323 -12.06 3.40 -7.44
C ILE A 323 -10.88 3.80 -6.58
N LEU A 324 -10.48 5.07 -6.69
CA LEU A 324 -9.36 5.68 -5.97
C LEU A 324 -9.92 6.62 -4.90
N VAL A 325 -9.79 6.25 -3.63
CA VAL A 325 -10.27 7.06 -2.50
C VAL A 325 -9.08 7.59 -1.73
N GLY A 326 -8.89 8.91 -1.75
CA GLY A 326 -7.84 9.57 -0.97
C GLY A 326 -8.32 9.99 0.41
N PHE A 327 -7.39 10.16 1.33
CA PHE A 327 -7.67 10.55 2.72
C PHE A 327 -6.77 11.72 3.12
N SER A 328 -7.24 12.65 3.94
CA SER A 328 -6.36 13.68 4.52
C SER A 328 -6.86 14.26 5.83
N THR A 329 -6.01 15.07 6.46
CA THR A 329 -6.23 15.75 7.74
C THR A 329 -5.62 17.14 7.79
N ASP A 330 -6.16 18.01 8.64
CA ASP A 330 -5.62 19.34 8.92
C ASP A 330 -4.55 19.29 10.01
N ARG A 331 -4.90 18.78 11.20
CA ARG A 331 -4.08 18.88 12.41
C ARG A 331 -4.20 17.64 13.28
N GLY A 332 -3.32 17.54 14.27
CA GLY A 332 -3.36 16.46 15.25
C GLY A 332 -1.99 15.89 15.52
N THR A 333 -1.92 14.59 15.73
CA THR A 333 -0.65 13.87 15.91
C THR A 333 -0.50 12.73 14.93
N VAL A 334 0.75 12.37 14.64
CA VAL A 334 1.12 11.27 13.74
C VAL A 334 2.29 10.50 14.35
N ALA A 335 2.26 9.18 14.21
CA ALA A 335 3.42 8.32 14.45
C ALA A 335 4.36 8.42 13.24
N ALA A 336 5.59 8.90 13.44
CA ALA A 336 6.58 9.04 12.37
C ALA A 336 8.00 9.08 12.94
N ALA A 337 9.01 8.82 12.10
CA ALA A 337 10.41 9.04 12.45
C ALA A 337 10.91 10.40 11.90
N SER A 338 12.02 10.90 12.45
CA SER A 338 12.71 12.09 11.90
C SER A 338 13.65 11.76 10.74
N ASP A 339 14.18 10.54 10.71
CA ASP A 339 15.10 10.01 9.71
C ASP A 339 14.77 8.56 9.37
N TRP A 340 15.29 8.08 8.23
CA TRP A 340 15.17 6.68 7.86
C TRP A 340 15.88 5.80 8.91
N ASP A 341 15.26 4.68 9.28
CA ASP A 341 15.67 3.81 10.39
C ASP A 341 15.75 4.51 11.77
N GLY A 342 15.17 5.72 11.90
CA GLY A 342 15.06 6.44 13.17
C GLY A 342 13.97 5.87 14.08
N ASP A 343 14.05 6.22 15.37
CA ASP A 343 13.05 5.81 16.36
C ASP A 343 11.65 6.39 16.05
N LEU A 344 10.63 5.67 16.52
CA LEU A 344 9.26 6.18 16.48
C LEU A 344 9.10 7.39 17.40
N GLU A 345 8.53 8.46 16.84
CA GLU A 345 8.09 9.64 17.58
C GLU A 345 6.60 9.91 17.34
N ILE A 346 5.93 10.48 18.35
CA ILE A 346 4.59 11.06 18.18
C ILE A 346 4.78 12.54 17.89
N LYS A 347 4.56 12.92 16.64
CA LYS A 347 4.84 14.28 16.14
C LYS A 347 3.53 15.04 15.93
N THR A 348 3.56 16.34 16.21
CA THR A 348 2.42 17.23 15.95
C THR A 348 2.37 17.59 14.47
N VAL A 349 1.25 17.29 13.82
CA VAL A 349 1.01 17.70 12.43
C VAL A 349 0.71 19.20 12.41
N ARG A 350 1.44 19.95 11.59
CA ARG A 350 1.20 21.39 11.43
C ARG A 350 -0.18 21.63 10.80
N PRO A 351 -0.88 22.75 11.09
CA PRO A 351 -2.10 23.09 10.39
C PRO A 351 -1.92 23.11 8.86
N ALA A 352 -2.97 22.76 8.14
CA ALA A 352 -3.01 22.75 6.69
C ALA A 352 -2.59 24.12 6.11
N ARG A 353 -1.83 24.09 5.03
CA ARG A 353 -1.31 25.30 4.42
C ARG A 353 -2.43 26.08 3.73
N PRO A 354 -2.41 27.43 3.75
CA PRO A 354 -3.44 28.25 3.11
C PRO A 354 -3.62 28.05 1.59
N ASP A 355 -2.67 27.40 0.92
CA ASP A 355 -2.63 27.10 -0.52
C ASP A 355 -2.90 25.62 -0.84
N SER A 356 -3.40 24.83 0.13
CA SER A 356 -3.63 23.39 -0.02
C SER A 356 -5.11 23.00 -0.06
N TYR A 357 -5.42 21.82 -0.63
CA TYR A 357 -6.78 21.28 -0.59
C TYR A 357 -7.26 21.07 0.84
N GLU A 358 -6.40 20.61 1.75
CA GLU A 358 -6.74 20.42 3.16
C GLU A 358 -7.28 21.70 3.78
N HIS A 359 -6.69 22.86 3.46
CA HIS A 359 -7.19 24.13 3.97
C HIS A 359 -8.53 24.53 3.34
N ALA A 360 -8.84 24.10 2.11
CA ALA A 360 -10.18 24.25 1.53
C ALA A 360 -11.22 23.47 2.34
N PHE A 361 -10.90 22.23 2.74
CA PHE A 361 -11.75 21.41 3.60
C PHE A 361 -11.91 22.00 5.01
N VAL A 362 -10.83 22.56 5.61
CA VAL A 362 -10.93 23.32 6.87
C VAL A 362 -11.92 24.48 6.74
N ARG A 363 -11.81 25.27 5.66
CA ARG A 363 -12.71 26.40 5.41
C ARG A 363 -14.15 25.97 5.12
N ALA A 364 -14.37 24.76 4.59
CA ALA A 364 -15.71 24.21 4.39
C ALA A 364 -16.41 24.00 5.75
N GLY A 365 -15.66 23.69 6.81
CA GLY A 365 -16.13 23.69 8.20
C GLY A 365 -16.84 22.40 8.63
N LEU A 366 -16.61 21.30 7.91
CA LEU A 366 -17.16 19.98 8.24
C LEU A 366 -16.04 19.09 8.80
N PRO A 367 -16.16 18.57 10.04
CA PRO A 367 -15.05 17.94 10.74
C PRO A 367 -14.70 16.55 10.22
N ARG A 368 -15.65 15.86 9.58
CA ARG A 368 -15.44 14.53 9.02
C ARG A 368 -16.42 14.27 7.89
N THR A 369 -15.91 14.01 6.68
CA THR A 369 -16.78 13.87 5.50
C THR A 369 -16.27 12.84 4.50
N LEU A 370 -17.20 12.35 3.68
CA LEU A 370 -16.93 11.73 2.40
C LEU A 370 -17.36 12.71 1.31
N THR A 371 -16.47 12.98 0.36
CA THR A 371 -16.77 13.82 -0.80
C THR A 371 -16.51 13.00 -2.06
N ASP A 372 -17.56 12.62 -2.77
CA ASP A 372 -17.51 11.90 -4.06
C ASP A 372 -17.81 12.88 -5.19
N TRP A 373 -17.09 12.84 -6.32
CA TRP A 373 -17.35 13.72 -7.46
C TRP A 373 -17.48 12.99 -8.81
N ARG A 374 -17.70 11.67 -8.79
CA ARG A 374 -17.85 10.85 -10.02
C ARG A 374 -19.13 11.14 -10.81
N HIS A 375 -20.27 11.35 -10.13
CA HIS A 375 -21.59 11.43 -10.77
C HIS A 375 -22.35 12.70 -10.40
N GLY A 376 -22.77 13.49 -11.41
CA GLY A 376 -23.71 14.62 -11.24
C GLY A 376 -23.14 15.88 -10.55
N ARG A 377 -21.85 15.91 -10.24
CA ARG A 377 -21.16 16.98 -9.49
C ARG A 377 -20.11 17.71 -10.34
N SER A 378 -20.50 18.10 -11.56
CA SER A 378 -19.58 18.74 -12.53
C SER A 378 -18.93 20.01 -11.97
N THR A 379 -19.68 20.81 -11.21
CA THR A 379 -19.20 22.07 -10.63
C THR A 379 -18.10 21.86 -9.58
N LEU A 380 -18.28 20.91 -8.65
CA LEU A 380 -17.24 20.58 -7.68
C LEU A 380 -16.01 20.01 -8.38
N ARG A 381 -16.23 19.09 -9.33
CA ARG A 381 -15.14 18.49 -10.10
C ARG A 381 -14.32 19.55 -10.85
N GLU A 382 -14.96 20.54 -11.46
CA GLU A 382 -14.30 21.68 -12.10
C GLU A 382 -13.43 22.48 -11.14
N HIS A 383 -13.93 22.76 -9.93
CA HIS A 383 -13.14 23.47 -8.91
C HIS A 383 -11.96 22.65 -8.39
N LEU A 384 -12.11 21.33 -8.29
CA LEU A 384 -11.07 20.39 -7.86
C LEU A 384 -10.04 20.05 -8.95
N ARG A 385 -10.24 20.49 -10.20
CA ARG A 385 -9.26 20.32 -11.28
C ARG A 385 -8.08 21.28 -11.16
N ALA A 386 -8.28 22.46 -10.59
CA ALA A 386 -7.24 23.48 -10.49
C ALA A 386 -6.11 23.00 -9.56
N PRO A 387 -4.84 22.94 -10.00
CA PRO A 387 -3.76 22.46 -9.16
C PRO A 387 -3.61 23.25 -7.85
N LEU A 388 -3.63 22.54 -6.72
CA LEU A 388 -3.32 23.06 -5.39
C LEU A 388 -2.34 22.11 -4.70
N ARG A 389 -1.83 22.53 -3.54
CA ARG A 389 -0.96 21.66 -2.74
C ARG A 389 -1.77 20.53 -2.09
N GLU A 390 -1.19 19.34 -2.05
CA GLU A 390 -1.70 18.16 -1.34
C GLU A 390 -0.63 17.65 -0.37
N ARG A 391 -1.03 17.31 0.86
CA ARG A 391 -0.15 16.80 1.90
C ARG A 391 0.11 15.30 1.71
N ALA A 392 1.37 14.91 1.88
CA ALA A 392 1.82 13.52 1.93
C ALA A 392 2.93 13.34 2.98
N ILE A 393 2.62 12.65 4.06
CA ILE A 393 3.54 12.35 5.16
C ILE A 393 3.80 10.84 5.17
N GLY A 394 4.95 10.42 4.66
CA GLY A 394 5.33 9.00 4.72
C GLY A 394 5.72 8.55 6.14
N VAL A 395 6.62 7.57 6.20
CA VAL A 395 7.16 7.07 7.48
C VAL A 395 8.06 8.09 8.19
N ILE A 396 8.55 9.08 7.45
CA ILE A 396 9.33 10.20 7.95
C ILE A 396 8.45 11.46 7.94
N TYR A 397 8.49 12.22 9.03
CA TYR A 397 7.86 13.53 9.09
C TYR A 397 8.81 14.60 9.63
N ARG A 398 9.03 15.66 8.87
CA ARG A 398 9.85 16.82 9.24
C ARG A 398 9.02 18.10 9.20
N PRO A 399 8.41 18.52 10.33
CA PRO A 399 7.61 19.73 10.40
C PRO A 399 8.35 21.00 9.93
N GLU A 400 9.66 21.04 10.14
CA GLU A 400 10.53 22.18 9.86
C GLU A 400 10.68 22.44 8.36
N SER A 401 10.61 21.37 7.54
CA SER A 401 10.72 21.42 6.07
C SER A 401 9.44 20.98 5.35
N GLU A 402 8.29 20.97 6.04
CA GLU A 402 7.06 20.32 5.58
C GLU A 402 6.63 20.70 4.14
N LEU A 403 6.74 21.97 3.76
CA LEU A 403 6.40 22.40 2.39
C LEU A 403 7.23 21.67 1.34
N SER A 404 8.54 21.55 1.54
CA SER A 404 9.43 20.96 0.53
C SER A 404 9.49 19.44 0.61
N SER A 405 9.18 18.83 1.77
CA SER A 405 9.29 17.37 1.96
C SER A 405 7.96 16.62 2.00
N HIS A 406 6.84 17.29 2.25
CA HIS A 406 5.54 16.67 2.52
C HIS A 406 4.36 17.33 1.81
N TYR A 407 4.62 18.19 0.83
CA TYR A 407 3.60 18.73 -0.07
C TYR A 407 4.06 18.63 -1.52
N PHE A 408 3.11 18.30 -2.40
CA PHE A 408 3.29 18.34 -3.85
C PHE A 408 2.08 19.03 -4.50
N GLU A 409 2.16 19.38 -5.78
CA GLU A 409 1.01 19.93 -6.51
C GLU A 409 0.19 18.81 -7.14
N ALA A 410 -1.12 18.93 -7.02
CA ALA A 410 -2.07 17.91 -7.45
C ALA A 410 -3.34 18.53 -8.04
N SER A 411 -3.92 17.83 -9.01
CA SER A 411 -5.30 18.04 -9.45
C SER A 411 -6.19 16.98 -8.77
N LEU A 412 -6.86 17.35 -7.67
CA LEU A 412 -7.54 16.36 -6.81
C LEU A 412 -8.64 15.61 -7.57
N ALA A 413 -9.38 16.32 -8.45
CA ALA A 413 -10.43 15.75 -9.29
C ALA A 413 -9.94 14.66 -10.26
N GLU A 414 -8.68 14.72 -10.65
CA GLU A 414 -8.08 13.80 -11.63
C GLU A 414 -7.17 12.77 -10.94
N GLN A 415 -6.79 13.02 -9.68
CA GLN A 415 -6.04 12.09 -8.84
C GLN A 415 -6.94 11.05 -8.17
N PHE A 416 -8.12 11.45 -7.67
CA PHE A 416 -9.03 10.56 -6.95
C PHE A 416 -10.47 10.66 -7.46
N ASP A 417 -11.28 9.68 -7.09
CA ASP A 417 -12.74 9.69 -7.31
C ASP A 417 -13.50 10.28 -6.12
N ALA A 418 -12.96 10.07 -4.93
CA ALA A 418 -13.54 10.50 -3.68
C ALA A 418 -12.46 10.82 -2.64
N TRP A 419 -12.85 11.64 -1.66
CA TRP A 419 -11.99 12.08 -0.58
C TRP A 419 -12.63 11.87 0.78
N VAL A 420 -11.91 11.22 1.68
CA VAL A 420 -12.28 11.08 3.08
C VAL A 420 -11.49 12.09 3.90
N TRP A 421 -12.21 12.99 4.56
CA TRP A 421 -11.64 14.07 5.34
C TRP A 421 -11.84 13.83 6.84
N PHE A 422 -10.80 14.08 7.63
CA PHE A 422 -10.86 14.21 9.08
C PHE A 422 -10.15 15.50 9.48
N GLU A 423 -10.84 16.46 10.06
CA GLU A 423 -10.23 17.74 10.43
C GLU A 423 -9.16 17.56 11.52
N GLN A 424 -9.37 16.65 12.47
CA GLN A 424 -8.42 16.37 13.52
C GLN A 424 -8.20 14.87 13.69
N THR A 425 -6.94 14.48 13.78
CA THR A 425 -6.53 13.08 13.89
C THR A 425 -5.53 12.83 15.00
N ARG A 426 -5.27 11.56 15.31
CA ARG A 426 -4.32 11.11 16.34
C ARG A 426 -3.36 10.08 15.76
N ALA A 427 -2.20 10.00 16.38
CA ALA A 427 -1.23 8.96 16.07
C ALA A 427 -1.81 7.56 16.36
N VAL A 428 -1.45 6.57 15.55
CA VAL A 428 -1.71 5.15 15.85
C VAL A 428 -1.10 4.77 17.20
N THR A 429 -1.65 3.73 17.82
CA THR A 429 -1.08 3.16 19.05
C THR A 429 -0.24 1.94 18.68
N PRO A 430 1.11 2.02 18.73
CA PRO A 430 1.98 0.90 18.39
C PRO A 430 1.79 -0.25 19.38
N LEU A 431 1.80 -1.47 18.89
CA LEU A 431 1.89 -2.63 19.78
C LEU A 431 3.33 -2.76 20.24
N GLY A 432 3.56 -2.55 21.54
CA GLY A 432 4.85 -2.78 22.16
C GLY A 432 5.34 -4.23 22.02
N HIS A 433 6.47 -4.54 22.65
CA HIS A 433 7.02 -5.91 22.66
C HIS A 433 6.21 -6.88 23.55
N ALA A 434 5.19 -6.41 24.28
CA ALA A 434 4.43 -7.23 25.22
C ALA A 434 3.29 -8.00 24.52
N HIS A 435 3.27 -9.33 24.72
CA HIS A 435 2.23 -10.24 24.22
C HIS A 435 0.90 -10.03 24.97
N PRO A 436 -0.24 -9.88 24.26
CA PRO A 436 -1.56 -9.97 24.90
C PRO A 436 -1.75 -11.35 25.54
N GLN A 437 -2.42 -11.44 26.69
CA GLN A 437 -2.73 -12.73 27.31
C GLN A 437 -3.83 -13.46 26.52
N GLY A 438 -3.62 -14.74 26.18
CA GLY A 438 -4.63 -15.61 25.53
C GLY A 438 -4.53 -15.75 24.01
N VAL A 439 -3.45 -15.28 23.38
CA VAL A 439 -3.15 -15.45 21.95
C VAL A 439 -1.89 -16.31 21.74
N PRO A 440 -1.76 -17.06 20.63
CA PRO A 440 -0.55 -17.83 20.35
C PRO A 440 0.72 -16.96 20.35
N GLU A 441 1.89 -17.53 20.70
CA GLU A 441 3.18 -16.79 20.73
C GLU A 441 3.52 -16.08 19.42
N THR A 442 2.94 -16.52 18.30
CA THR A 442 3.14 -15.98 16.95
C THR A 442 2.23 -14.78 16.60
N TRP A 443 1.48 -14.22 17.56
CA TRP A 443 0.39 -13.28 17.28
C TRP A 443 0.74 -11.78 17.39
N PRO A 444 0.24 -10.92 16.47
CA PRO A 444 0.16 -11.12 15.01
C PRO A 444 1.54 -11.07 14.33
N PHE A 445 2.58 -10.74 15.12
CA PHE A 445 3.89 -10.35 14.66
C PHE A 445 4.96 -11.08 15.47
N GLY A 446 4.74 -12.40 15.66
CA GLY A 446 5.61 -13.29 16.42
C GLY A 446 7.08 -12.89 16.30
N LEU A 447 7.71 -12.67 17.45
CA LEU A 447 9.07 -12.14 17.57
C LEU A 447 10.09 -12.91 16.74
#